data_AF-A0A7J7BVC8-F1
#
_entry.id   AF-A0A7J7BVC8-F1
#
_cell.length_a   1.000
_cell.length_b   1.000
_cell.length_c   1.000
_cell.angle_alpha   90.00
_cell.angle_beta   90.00
_cell.angle_gamma   90.00
#
_symmetry.space_group_name_H-M   'P 1'
#
loop_
_entity.id
_entity.type
_entity.pdbx_description
1 polymer ?
#
loop_
_entity_poly.entity_id
_entity_poly.type
_entity_poly.pdbx_seq_one_letter_code
_entity_poly.pdbx_strand_id
1 'polypeptide(L)'
;MFIKTVIDGWMCAHKLPSNNFMLNMHSDKQDRVLSWEERLQIALDISHGIEYLHEGAVPPVIHRDLKCANILLDRSMRAKVADFGLSKEEVFNECNSGLKGTYGYIDPVYIATNNFTMKSDIYSFGIIIFELITAIHPHQNLMEYVNLASMSPDGVDEILDERLAGECNIEEVRQLAKIGHKCLQKLQRRRPSIVEVSQAIVKLKQRRLTKEDTMSFARDDLSQLASKIEDQQVVLSEMGKEGA
;
A
#
# COMPACT_ATOMS: atom_id res chain seq x y z
N MET A 1 30.12 -4.30 4.93
CA MET A 1 30.62 -4.25 3.53
C MET A 1 29.61 -4.90 2.57
N PHE A 2 28.98 -6.01 2.93
CA PHE A 2 27.98 -6.72 2.10
C PHE A 2 26.60 -6.03 2.02
N ILE A 3 26.01 -5.59 3.14
CA ILE A 3 24.79 -4.75 3.14
C ILE A 3 24.92 -3.54 2.20
N LYS A 4 26.09 -2.87 2.21
CA LYS A 4 26.39 -1.75 1.32
C LYS A 4 26.42 -2.17 -0.16
N THR A 5 26.84 -3.39 -0.50
CA THR A 5 26.87 -3.87 -1.90
C THR A 5 25.48 -4.26 -2.40
N VAL A 6 24.62 -4.82 -1.55
CA VAL A 6 23.21 -5.12 -1.88
C VAL A 6 22.43 -3.81 -2.07
N ILE A 7 22.59 -2.88 -1.13
CA ILE A 7 21.99 -1.54 -1.22
C ILE A 7 22.57 -0.76 -2.39
N ASP A 8 23.89 -0.78 -2.62
CA ASP A 8 24.53 -0.12 -3.75
C ASP A 8 24.13 -0.78 -5.07
N GLY A 9 23.90 -2.09 -5.14
CA GLY A 9 23.36 -2.76 -6.31
C GLY A 9 21.93 -2.33 -6.63
N TRP A 10 21.07 -2.22 -5.60
CA TRP A 10 19.70 -1.73 -5.73
C TRP A 10 19.65 -0.22 -6.05
N MET A 11 20.49 0.58 -5.38
CA MET A 11 20.66 2.01 -5.62
C MET A 11 21.39 2.33 -6.93
N CYS A 12 22.26 1.45 -7.45
CA CYS A 12 22.93 1.64 -8.74
C CYS A 12 22.06 1.18 -9.91
N ALA A 13 21.29 0.10 -9.75
CA ALA A 13 20.25 -0.28 -10.71
C ALA A 13 19.15 0.78 -10.79
N HIS A 14 18.88 1.47 -9.69
CA HIS A 14 17.87 2.52 -9.58
C HIS A 14 18.42 3.79 -8.93
N LYS A 15 19.43 4.41 -9.58
CA LYS A 15 20.00 5.71 -9.18
C LYS A 15 18.86 6.66 -8.79
N LEU A 16 18.71 6.94 -7.49
CA LEU A 16 17.59 7.74 -7.00
C LEU A 16 17.79 9.17 -7.53
N PRO A 17 16.89 9.69 -8.38
CA PRO A 17 17.02 11.05 -8.87
C PRO A 17 16.91 12.01 -7.67
N SER A 18 17.58 13.16 -7.77
CA SER A 18 17.70 14.18 -6.71
C SER A 18 16.38 14.84 -6.28
N ASN A 19 15.22 14.34 -6.76
CA ASN A 19 13.88 14.89 -6.52
C ASN A 19 12.94 13.81 -5.95
N ASN A 20 13.39 13.06 -4.95
CA ASN A 20 12.53 12.13 -4.24
C ASN A 20 11.77 12.87 -3.12
N PHE A 21 10.45 12.71 -3.09
CA PHE A 21 9.62 13.25 -2.01
C PHE A 21 9.48 12.18 -0.93
N MET A 22 9.64 12.55 0.35
CA MET A 22 9.22 11.66 1.44
C MET A 22 7.71 11.50 1.39
N LEU A 23 7.21 10.30 1.61
CA LEU A 23 5.78 10.08 1.77
C LEU A 23 5.30 10.84 3.01
N ASN A 24 4.68 11.99 2.78
CA ASN A 24 4.18 12.86 3.83
C ASN A 24 2.65 12.95 3.74
N MET A 25 1.99 11.98 4.36
CA MET A 25 0.53 11.88 4.41
C MET A 25 -0.13 12.93 5.31
N HIS A 26 0.66 13.59 6.18
CA HIS A 26 0.19 14.33 7.36
C HIS A 26 0.47 15.83 7.31
N SER A 27 0.99 16.36 6.19
CA SER A 27 1.35 17.77 6.08
C SER A 27 0.33 18.56 5.30
N ASP A 28 -0.25 19.57 5.95
CA ASP A 28 -1.03 20.65 5.32
C ASP A 28 -0.23 21.47 4.27
N LYS A 29 1.09 21.24 4.14
CA LYS A 29 1.96 22.01 3.23
C LYS A 29 2.19 21.33 1.88
N GLN A 30 1.60 20.16 1.62
CA GLN A 30 1.55 19.59 0.28
C GLN A 30 0.12 19.60 -0.25
N ASP A 31 -0.14 20.41 -1.28
CA ASP A 31 -1.45 20.61 -1.93
C ASP A 31 -2.05 19.36 -2.60
N ARG A 32 -1.37 18.20 -2.56
CA ARG A 32 -1.78 17.00 -3.28
C ARG A 32 -2.14 15.85 -2.33
N VAL A 33 -3.41 15.48 -2.34
CA VAL A 33 -3.91 14.24 -1.73
C VAL A 33 -3.57 13.07 -2.65
N LEU A 34 -2.99 12.00 -2.09
CA LEU A 34 -2.76 10.76 -2.82
C LEU A 34 -4.08 10.06 -3.09
N SER A 35 -4.34 9.72 -4.36
CA SER A 35 -5.53 8.94 -4.74
C SER A 35 -5.46 7.52 -4.17
N TRP A 36 -6.62 6.86 -4.09
CA TRP A 36 -6.65 5.47 -3.62
C TRP A 36 -5.76 4.52 -4.45
N GLU A 37 -5.71 4.74 -5.76
CA GLU A 37 -4.86 3.94 -6.66
C GLU A 37 -3.37 4.13 -6.35
N GLU A 38 -2.96 5.37 -6.09
CA GLU A 38 -1.59 5.69 -5.72
C GLU A 38 -1.22 5.03 -4.39
N ARG A 39 -2.10 5.09 -3.39
CA ARG A 39 -1.86 4.44 -2.09
C ARG A 39 -1.73 2.93 -2.22
N LEU A 40 -2.57 2.31 -3.06
CA LEU A 40 -2.49 0.88 -3.33
C LEU A 40 -1.20 0.53 -4.11
N GLN A 41 -0.79 1.35 -5.07
CA GLN A 41 0.47 1.18 -5.79
C GLN A 41 1.69 1.32 -4.87
N ILE A 42 1.66 2.30 -3.96
CA ILE A 42 2.70 2.52 -2.96
C ILE A 42 2.81 1.32 -2.03
N ALA A 43 1.69 0.79 -1.54
CA ALA A 43 1.70 -0.43 -0.71
C ALA A 43 2.35 -1.62 -1.46
N LEU A 44 2.03 -1.79 -2.74
CA LEU A 44 2.62 -2.83 -3.58
C LEU A 44 4.13 -2.64 -3.81
N ASP A 45 4.55 -1.40 -4.07
CA ASP A 45 5.96 -1.08 -4.29
C ASP A 45 6.80 -1.30 -3.02
N ILE A 46 6.26 -0.93 -1.85
CA ILE A 46 6.90 -1.21 -0.56
C ILE A 46 6.98 -2.72 -0.32
N SER A 47 5.92 -3.48 -0.61
CA SER A 47 5.93 -4.93 -0.38
C SER A 47 6.99 -5.62 -1.24
N HIS A 48 7.15 -5.23 -2.51
CA HIS A 48 8.22 -5.72 -3.37
C HIS A 48 9.62 -5.33 -2.85
N GLY A 49 9.77 -4.11 -2.33
CA GLY A 49 11.02 -3.66 -1.72
C GLY A 49 11.41 -4.54 -0.52
N ILE A 50 10.46 -4.83 0.37
CA ILE A 50 10.67 -5.72 1.52
C ILE A 50 10.92 -7.16 1.07
N GLU A 51 10.20 -7.64 0.07
CA GLU A 51 10.37 -8.98 -0.51
C GLU A 51 11.77 -9.18 -1.08
N TYR A 52 12.31 -8.18 -1.76
CA TYR A 52 13.70 -8.21 -2.21
C TYR A 52 14.68 -8.33 -1.03
N LEU A 53 14.45 -7.62 0.07
CA LEU A 53 15.32 -7.70 1.24
C LEU A 53 15.25 -9.07 1.94
N HIS A 54 14.05 -9.63 2.08
CA HIS A 54 13.85 -10.89 2.81
C HIS A 54 14.21 -12.12 1.99
N GLU A 55 13.91 -12.14 0.70
CA GLU A 55 14.04 -13.33 -0.14
C GLU A 55 15.08 -13.19 -1.25
N GLY A 56 15.28 -11.96 -1.75
CA GLY A 56 16.20 -11.69 -2.87
C GLY A 56 17.64 -11.42 -2.44
N ALA A 57 17.86 -10.90 -1.24
CA ALA A 57 19.18 -10.66 -0.69
C ALA A 57 19.79 -11.93 -0.10
N VAL A 58 21.09 -12.15 -0.34
CA VAL A 58 21.83 -13.29 0.21
C VAL A 58 23.04 -12.77 0.98
N PRO A 59 23.06 -12.87 2.33
CA PRO A 59 21.97 -13.39 3.18
C PRO A 59 20.75 -12.43 3.25
N PRO A 60 19.57 -12.92 3.68
CA PRO A 60 18.39 -12.09 3.91
C PRO A 60 18.69 -10.88 4.80
N VAL A 61 18.07 -9.75 4.50
CA VAL A 61 18.26 -8.47 5.20
C VAL A 61 16.95 -8.04 5.87
N ILE A 62 17.01 -7.71 7.15
CA ILE A 62 15.89 -7.13 7.92
C ILE A 62 16.11 -5.62 8.00
N HIS A 63 15.09 -4.83 7.64
CA HIS A 63 15.18 -3.38 7.54
C HIS A 63 15.26 -2.70 8.91
N ARG A 64 14.39 -3.11 9.85
CA ARG A 64 14.29 -2.65 11.27
C ARG A 64 13.79 -1.23 11.51
N ASP A 65 13.71 -0.37 10.51
CA ASP A 65 13.12 0.98 10.64
C ASP A 65 12.17 1.32 9.48
N LEU A 66 11.27 0.39 9.15
CA LEU A 66 10.23 0.65 8.16
C LEU A 66 9.20 1.65 8.72
N LYS A 67 9.04 2.77 8.01
CA LYS A 67 8.09 3.84 8.32
C LYS A 67 7.82 4.67 7.07
N CYS A 68 6.72 5.41 7.04
CA CYS A 68 6.37 6.26 5.90
C CYS A 68 7.46 7.30 5.57
N ALA A 69 8.13 7.87 6.56
CA ALA A 69 9.25 8.81 6.34
C ALA A 69 10.47 8.18 5.63
N ASN A 70 10.60 6.85 5.68
CA ASN A 70 11.63 6.08 4.99
C ASN A 70 11.15 5.51 3.65
N ILE A 71 9.96 5.92 3.19
CA ILE A 71 9.45 5.61 1.86
C ILE A 71 9.60 6.85 0.98
N LEU A 72 10.38 6.71 -0.08
CA LEU A 72 10.61 7.76 -1.05
C LEU A 72 9.75 7.54 -2.30
N LEU A 73 9.11 8.61 -2.78
CA LEU A 73 8.38 8.62 -4.03
C LEU A 73 9.22 9.27 -5.12
N ASP A 74 9.30 8.63 -6.28
CA ASP A 74 9.87 9.23 -7.49
C ASP A 74 8.82 10.05 -8.28
N ARG A 75 9.24 10.64 -9.40
CA ARG A 75 8.39 11.49 -10.25
C ARG A 75 7.20 10.74 -10.87
N SER A 76 7.27 9.42 -10.92
CA SER A 76 6.21 8.54 -11.43
C SER A 76 5.35 7.97 -10.30
N MET A 77 5.43 8.55 -9.10
CA MET A 77 4.70 8.11 -7.90
C MET A 77 5.01 6.66 -7.51
N ARG A 78 6.22 6.17 -7.85
CA ARG A 78 6.67 4.84 -7.45
C ARG A 78 7.41 4.91 -6.13
N ALA A 79 7.06 4.00 -5.23
CA ALA A 79 7.63 3.98 -3.89
C ALA A 79 8.93 3.17 -3.85
N LYS A 80 9.89 3.63 -3.03
CA LYS A 80 11.15 2.95 -2.78
C LYS A 80 11.46 2.98 -1.29
N VAL A 81 11.80 1.82 -0.74
CA VAL A 81 12.27 1.69 0.63
C VAL A 81 13.67 2.31 0.75
N ALA A 82 13.86 3.17 1.75
CA ALA A 82 15.09 3.90 1.99
C ALA A 82 15.50 3.84 3.47
N ASP A 83 16.66 4.41 3.78
CA ASP A 83 17.28 4.44 5.11
C ASP A 83 17.54 3.07 5.74
N PHE A 84 18.55 2.41 5.19
CA PHE A 84 19.07 1.13 5.67
C PHE A 84 20.09 1.27 6.81
N GLY A 85 20.16 2.43 7.47
CA GLY A 85 21.16 2.70 8.52
C GLY A 85 21.04 1.75 9.73
N LEU A 86 19.86 1.17 9.91
CA LEU A 86 19.55 0.20 10.97
C LEU A 86 19.49 -1.25 10.47
N SER A 87 19.56 -1.49 9.16
CA SER A 87 19.35 -2.81 8.58
C SER A 87 20.45 -3.81 8.95
N LYS A 88 20.06 -5.07 9.04
CA LYS A 88 20.95 -6.17 9.45
C LYS A 88 20.64 -7.44 8.67
N GLU A 89 21.69 -8.20 8.35
CA GLU A 89 21.56 -9.54 7.80
C GLU A 89 20.96 -10.48 8.87
N GLU A 90 20.04 -11.38 8.47
CA GLU A 90 19.32 -12.27 9.39
C GLU A 90 20.26 -13.25 10.14
N VAL A 91 21.36 -13.65 9.51
CA VAL A 91 22.36 -14.56 10.10
C VAL A 91 23.10 -13.91 11.28
N PHE A 92 22.96 -12.60 11.47
CA PHE A 92 23.62 -11.85 12.53
C PHE A 92 22.92 -12.03 13.89
N ASN A 93 23.23 -13.16 14.55
CA ASN A 93 22.79 -13.53 15.91
C ASN A 93 23.46 -12.70 17.03
N GLU A 94 23.54 -11.37 16.90
CA GLU A 94 23.87 -10.54 18.05
C GLU A 94 22.59 -10.16 18.80
N CYS A 95 22.28 -10.94 19.83
CA CYS A 95 21.26 -10.63 20.86
C CYS A 95 21.43 -9.25 21.54
N ASN A 96 22.47 -8.47 21.20
CA ASN A 96 22.87 -7.22 21.83
C ASN A 96 22.91 -6.01 20.88
N SER A 97 22.21 -6.04 19.73
CA SER A 97 22.11 -4.86 18.86
C SER A 97 21.25 -3.71 19.44
N GLY A 98 20.61 -3.93 20.60
CA GLY A 98 19.71 -2.98 21.25
C GLY A 98 18.37 -2.80 20.54
N LEU A 99 17.37 -2.31 21.27
CA LEU A 99 16.10 -1.90 20.71
C LEU A 99 16.34 -0.66 19.82
N LYS A 100 16.04 -0.78 18.54
CA LYS A 100 16.16 0.29 17.54
C LYS A 100 14.92 0.33 16.66
N GLY A 101 14.61 1.49 16.12
CA GLY A 101 13.46 1.71 15.26
C GLY A 101 12.66 2.92 15.73
N THR A 102 11.65 3.28 14.94
CA THR A 102 10.80 4.44 15.20
C THR A 102 9.55 4.04 15.97
N TYR A 103 9.30 4.71 17.11
CA TYR A 103 8.12 4.49 17.94
C TYR A 103 6.82 4.55 17.12
N GLY A 104 5.84 3.70 17.46
CA GLY A 104 4.60 3.53 16.70
C GLY A 104 4.68 2.48 15.58
N TYR A 105 5.87 2.21 15.03
CA TYR A 105 6.08 1.18 13.99
C TYR A 105 6.75 -0.10 14.51
N ILE A 106 7.32 -0.05 15.72
CA ILE A 106 8.09 -1.15 16.29
C ILE A 106 7.16 -2.30 16.70
N ASP A 107 7.51 -3.51 16.27
CA ASP A 107 6.85 -4.74 16.68
C ASP A 107 6.83 -4.90 18.21
N PRO A 108 5.66 -5.04 18.87
CA PRO A 108 5.57 -5.21 20.31
C PRO A 108 6.29 -6.46 20.82
N VAL A 109 6.40 -7.51 19.98
CA VAL A 109 7.19 -8.70 20.33
C VAL A 109 8.68 -8.38 20.30
N TYR A 110 9.14 -7.55 19.37
CA TYR A 110 10.53 -7.08 19.35
C TYR A 110 10.83 -6.21 20.58
N ILE A 111 9.93 -5.30 20.96
CA ILE A 111 10.06 -4.53 22.21
C ILE A 111 10.21 -5.45 23.42
N ALA A 112 9.36 -6.49 23.53
CA ALA A 112 9.33 -7.36 24.70
C ALA A 112 10.52 -8.33 24.77
N THR A 113 10.99 -8.82 23.62
CA THR A 113 12.02 -9.89 23.55
C THR A 113 13.41 -9.37 23.21
N ASN A 114 13.51 -8.11 22.76
CA ASN A 114 14.71 -7.53 22.14
C ASN A 114 15.21 -8.33 20.91
N ASN A 115 14.37 -9.19 20.34
CA ASN A 115 14.69 -10.00 19.17
C ASN A 115 13.90 -9.51 17.94
N PHE A 116 14.63 -9.01 16.93
CA PHE A 116 14.04 -8.61 15.67
C PHE A 116 14.09 -9.76 14.67
N THR A 117 13.06 -9.88 13.86
CA THR A 117 12.98 -10.91 12.81
C THR A 117 12.41 -10.29 11.53
N MET A 118 12.44 -11.02 10.41
CA MET A 118 11.69 -10.61 9.22
C MET A 118 10.21 -10.32 9.53
N LYS A 119 9.61 -11.04 10.50
CA LYS A 119 8.22 -10.80 10.95
C LYS A 119 8.03 -9.47 11.67
N SER A 120 9.10 -8.85 12.18
CA SER A 120 9.05 -7.50 12.75
C SER A 120 8.88 -6.45 11.65
N ASP A 121 9.55 -6.61 10.50
CA ASP A 121 9.32 -5.75 9.32
C ASP A 121 7.89 -5.90 8.79
N ILE A 122 7.33 -7.12 8.79
CA ILE A 122 5.93 -7.36 8.40
C ILE A 122 4.97 -6.56 9.30
N TYR A 123 5.24 -6.49 10.61
CA TYR A 123 4.42 -5.69 11.52
C TYR A 123 4.49 -4.20 11.17
N SER A 124 5.70 -3.66 10.99
CA SER A 124 5.89 -2.26 10.59
C SER A 124 5.20 -1.94 9.26
N PHE A 125 5.22 -2.88 8.30
CA PHE A 125 4.48 -2.73 7.05
C PHE A 125 2.95 -2.73 7.27
N GLY A 126 2.44 -3.52 8.20
CA GLY A 126 1.04 -3.45 8.62
C GLY A 126 0.63 -2.07 9.14
N ILE A 127 1.50 -1.41 9.91
CA ILE A 127 1.28 -0.04 10.37
C ILE A 127 1.22 0.93 9.19
N ILE A 128 2.16 0.81 8.24
CA ILE A 128 2.18 1.63 7.01
C ILE A 128 0.89 1.44 6.20
N ILE A 129 0.38 0.20 6.07
CA ILE A 129 -0.90 -0.05 5.39
C ILE A 129 -2.03 0.74 6.04
N PHE A 130 -2.13 0.73 7.37
CA PHE A 130 -3.18 1.48 8.05
C PHE A 130 -2.98 2.97 7.95
N GLU A 131 -1.74 3.46 8.03
CA GLU A 131 -1.44 4.86 7.79
C GLU A 131 -1.85 5.29 6.38
N LEU A 132 -1.64 4.44 5.35
CA LEU A 132 -2.14 4.68 3.99
C LEU A 132 -3.67 4.73 3.91
N ILE A 133 -4.38 3.91 4.69
CA ILE A 133 -5.86 3.90 4.70
C ILE A 133 -6.42 5.13 5.41
N THR A 134 -5.88 5.46 6.58
CA THR A 134 -6.45 6.48 7.49
C THR A 134 -5.89 7.87 7.26
N ALA A 135 -4.68 7.98 6.70
CA ALA A 135 -3.86 9.18 6.75
C ALA A 135 -3.65 9.74 8.17
N ILE A 136 -3.63 8.86 9.18
CA ILE A 136 -3.37 9.20 10.58
C ILE A 136 -1.98 8.71 10.97
N HIS A 137 -1.13 9.59 11.50
CA HIS A 137 0.21 9.23 11.90
C HIS A 137 0.17 8.30 13.12
N PRO A 138 1.09 7.33 13.29
CA PRO A 138 1.07 6.41 14.44
C PRO A 138 1.05 7.08 15.82
N HIS A 139 1.61 8.29 15.95
CA HIS A 139 1.57 9.09 17.18
C HIS A 139 0.19 9.69 17.51
N GLN A 140 -0.75 9.67 16.57
CA GLN A 140 -2.12 10.18 16.71
C GLN A 140 -3.09 9.03 17.02
N ASN A 141 -2.68 8.08 17.87
CA ASN A 141 -3.49 6.93 18.30
C ASN A 141 -3.96 6.00 17.16
N LEU A 142 -3.17 5.84 16.08
CA LEU A 142 -3.52 4.96 14.95
C LEU A 142 -3.98 3.55 15.38
N MET A 143 -3.37 2.98 16.43
CA MET A 143 -3.74 1.65 16.94
C MET A 143 -5.19 1.57 17.46
N GLU A 144 -5.77 2.67 17.92
CA GLU A 144 -7.18 2.72 18.32
C GLU A 144 -8.09 2.54 17.10
N TYR A 145 -7.79 3.23 16.00
CA TYR A 145 -8.47 3.07 14.71
C TYR A 145 -8.29 1.66 14.13
N VAL A 146 -7.09 1.09 14.21
CA VAL A 146 -6.84 -0.31 13.79
C VAL A 146 -7.73 -1.29 14.55
N ASN A 147 -7.87 -1.09 15.86
CA ASN A 147 -8.71 -1.93 16.70
C ASN A 147 -10.20 -1.74 16.37
N LEU A 148 -10.65 -0.49 16.19
CA LEU A 148 -12.02 -0.16 15.78
C LEU A 148 -12.39 -0.86 14.47
N ALA A 149 -11.51 -0.78 13.47
CA ALA A 149 -11.70 -1.46 12.19
C ALA A 149 -11.74 -2.99 12.28
N SER A 150 -11.33 -3.58 13.41
CA SER A 150 -11.45 -5.01 13.67
C SER A 150 -12.76 -5.40 14.37
N MET A 151 -13.51 -4.43 14.92
CA MET A 151 -14.69 -4.70 15.75
C MET A 151 -15.93 -5.05 14.93
N SER A 152 -16.02 -4.57 13.69
CA SER A 152 -17.15 -4.84 12.80
C SER A 152 -16.67 -5.02 11.36
N PRO A 153 -17.46 -5.70 10.49
CA PRO A 153 -17.14 -5.84 9.07
C PRO A 153 -17.01 -4.50 8.33
N ASP A 154 -17.72 -3.47 8.81
CA ASP A 154 -17.79 -2.14 8.22
C ASP A 154 -16.91 -1.13 8.96
N GLY A 155 -16.21 -1.52 10.04
CA GLY A 155 -15.40 -0.59 10.85
C GLY A 155 -14.21 0.00 10.10
N VAL A 156 -13.82 -0.60 8.97
CA VAL A 156 -12.80 -0.02 8.06
C VAL A 156 -13.31 1.27 7.42
N ASP A 157 -14.62 1.37 7.19
CA ASP A 157 -15.24 2.53 6.54
C ASP A 157 -15.17 3.76 7.44
N GLU A 158 -15.26 3.57 8.75
CA GLU A 158 -15.19 4.63 9.76
C GLU A 158 -13.77 5.21 9.92
N ILE A 159 -12.75 4.48 9.47
CA ILE A 159 -11.35 4.91 9.62
C ILE A 159 -10.73 5.36 8.29
N LEU A 160 -11.46 5.24 7.18
CA LEU A 160 -10.99 5.67 5.88
C LEU A 160 -10.72 7.19 5.90
N ASP A 161 -9.62 7.61 5.30
CA ASP A 161 -9.33 9.03 5.06
C ASP A 161 -10.53 9.70 4.37
N GLU A 162 -11.15 10.66 5.05
CA GLU A 162 -12.35 11.36 4.57
C GLU A 162 -12.14 12.01 3.19
N ARG A 163 -10.89 12.36 2.85
CA ARG A 163 -10.54 12.93 1.54
C ARG A 163 -10.63 11.91 0.39
N LEU A 164 -10.72 10.61 0.70
CA LEU A 164 -10.95 9.53 -0.25
C LEU A 164 -12.41 9.07 -0.30
N ALA A 165 -13.29 9.64 0.53
CA ALA A 165 -14.69 9.24 0.59
C ALA A 165 -15.38 9.52 -0.75
N GLY A 166 -15.98 8.48 -1.35
CA GLY A 166 -16.63 8.58 -2.67
C GLY A 166 -15.69 8.44 -3.88
N GLU A 167 -14.37 8.49 -3.68
CA GLU A 167 -13.36 8.34 -4.74
C GLU A 167 -12.71 6.95 -4.78
N CYS A 168 -13.05 6.08 -3.82
CA CYS A 168 -12.48 4.74 -3.71
C CYS A 168 -13.54 3.64 -3.64
N ASN A 169 -13.16 2.44 -4.07
CA ASN A 169 -13.98 1.25 -3.88
C ASN A 169 -13.78 0.74 -2.46
N ILE A 170 -14.79 0.90 -1.61
CA ILE A 170 -14.70 0.55 -0.19
C ILE A 170 -14.34 -0.93 0.04
N GLU A 171 -14.78 -1.82 -0.85
CA GLU A 171 -14.42 -3.24 -0.74
C GLU A 171 -12.91 -3.44 -0.96
N GLU A 172 -12.27 -2.65 -1.82
CA GLU A 172 -10.81 -2.71 -1.97
C GLU A 172 -10.10 -2.24 -0.70
N VAL A 173 -10.60 -1.17 -0.07
CA VAL A 173 -10.09 -0.67 1.20
C VAL A 173 -10.19 -1.75 2.28
N ARG A 174 -11.35 -2.39 2.40
CA ARG A 174 -11.58 -3.50 3.33
C ARG A 174 -10.65 -4.68 3.07
N GLN A 175 -10.37 -5.02 1.81
CA GLN A 175 -9.43 -6.10 1.48
C GLN A 175 -7.99 -5.72 1.84
N LEU A 176 -7.56 -4.48 1.60
CA LEU A 176 -6.23 -4.01 2.02
C LEU A 176 -6.11 -3.97 3.55
N ALA A 177 -7.14 -3.51 4.26
CA ALA A 177 -7.19 -3.52 5.73
C ALA A 177 -7.07 -4.95 6.28
N LYS A 178 -7.75 -5.94 5.67
CA LYS A 178 -7.62 -7.37 6.04
C LYS A 178 -6.18 -7.87 5.90
N ILE A 179 -5.45 -7.42 4.87
CA ILE A 179 -4.02 -7.72 4.71
C ILE A 179 -3.22 -7.07 5.84
N GLY A 180 -3.47 -5.79 6.14
CA GLY A 180 -2.87 -5.06 7.25
C GLY A 180 -3.09 -5.75 8.61
N HIS A 181 -4.31 -6.15 8.94
CA HIS A 181 -4.61 -6.86 10.20
C HIS A 181 -3.89 -8.20 10.32
N LYS A 182 -3.70 -8.93 9.22
CA LYS A 182 -2.90 -10.16 9.22
C LYS A 182 -1.43 -9.85 9.54
N CYS A 183 -0.90 -8.74 9.05
CA CYS A 183 0.45 -8.27 9.36
C CYS A 183 0.61 -7.87 10.84
N LEU A 184 -0.45 -7.35 11.46
CA LEU A 184 -0.46 -6.90 12.85
C LEU A 184 -0.79 -7.99 13.89
N GLN A 185 -0.84 -9.27 13.51
CA GLN A 185 -1.12 -10.37 14.44
C GLN A 185 -0.14 -10.37 15.62
N LYS A 186 -0.69 -10.54 16.84
CA LYS A 186 0.08 -10.56 18.10
C LYS A 186 1.17 -11.64 18.10
N LEU A 187 0.86 -12.81 17.53
CA LEU A 187 1.83 -13.90 17.38
C LEU A 187 2.58 -13.75 16.07
N GLN A 188 3.89 -13.53 16.11
CA GLN A 188 4.76 -13.41 14.93
C GLN A 188 4.60 -14.56 13.92
N ARG A 189 4.41 -15.80 14.40
CA ARG A 189 4.17 -16.97 13.54
C ARG A 189 2.87 -16.94 12.74
N ARG A 190 1.87 -16.15 13.18
CA ARG A 190 0.60 -15.97 12.46
C ARG A 190 0.64 -14.84 11.44
N ARG A 191 1.70 -14.03 11.45
CA ARG A 191 1.92 -13.01 10.42
C ARG A 191 2.34 -13.73 9.13
N PRO A 192 1.80 -13.31 7.97
CA PRO A 192 2.17 -13.87 6.68
C PRO A 192 3.65 -13.60 6.36
N SER A 193 4.19 -14.30 5.37
CA SER A 193 5.45 -13.87 4.73
C SER A 193 5.21 -12.63 3.86
N ILE A 194 6.26 -11.89 3.54
CA ILE A 194 6.11 -10.74 2.64
C ILE A 194 5.65 -11.17 1.24
N VAL A 195 6.06 -12.35 0.76
CA VAL A 195 5.61 -12.91 -0.51
C VAL A 195 4.08 -13.11 -0.52
N GLU A 196 3.51 -13.67 0.54
CA GLU A 196 2.06 -13.85 0.67
C GLU A 196 1.32 -12.50 0.67
N VAL A 197 1.92 -11.49 1.31
CA VAL A 197 1.39 -10.13 1.35
C VAL A 197 1.44 -9.47 -0.03
N SER A 198 2.59 -9.48 -0.70
CA SER A 198 2.75 -8.96 -2.08
C SER A 198 1.74 -9.61 -3.02
N GLN A 199 1.62 -10.94 -3.00
CA GLN A 199 0.65 -11.66 -3.83
C GLN A 199 -0.81 -11.28 -3.53
N ALA A 200 -1.15 -11.03 -2.26
CA ALA A 200 -2.49 -10.58 -1.89
C ALA A 200 -2.78 -9.17 -2.43
N ILE A 201 -1.82 -8.26 -2.36
CA ILE A 201 -1.94 -6.90 -2.92
C ILE A 201 -2.02 -6.94 -4.45
N VAL A 202 -1.21 -7.77 -5.12
CA VAL A 202 -1.28 -7.97 -6.58
C VAL A 202 -2.66 -8.48 -6.99
N LYS A 203 -3.20 -9.48 -6.31
CA LYS A 203 -4.54 -10.02 -6.57
C LYS A 203 -5.62 -8.95 -6.39
N LEU A 204 -5.49 -8.08 -5.38
CA LEU A 204 -6.39 -6.96 -5.17
C LEU A 204 -6.34 -5.99 -6.36
N LYS A 205 -5.14 -5.63 -6.81
CA LYS A 205 -4.95 -4.71 -7.95
C LYS A 205 -5.45 -5.31 -9.28
N GLN A 206 -5.22 -6.60 -9.53
CA GLN A 206 -5.70 -7.27 -10.75
C GLN A 206 -7.23 -7.29 -10.81
N ARG A 207 -7.91 -7.57 -9.69
CA ARG A 207 -9.37 -7.55 -9.62
C ARG A 207 -9.95 -6.16 -9.97
N ARG A 208 -9.24 -5.10 -9.58
CA ARG A 208 -9.62 -3.73 -9.95
C ARG A 208 -9.56 -3.52 -11.45
N LEU A 209 -8.42 -3.83 -12.09
CA LEU A 209 -8.25 -3.68 -13.53
C LEU A 209 -9.33 -4.42 -14.32
N THR A 210 -9.63 -5.67 -13.94
CA THR A 210 -10.69 -6.43 -14.62
C THR A 210 -12.10 -5.82 -14.47
N LYS A 211 -12.38 -5.16 -13.33
CA LYS A 211 -13.67 -4.48 -13.10
C LYS A 211 -13.77 -3.18 -13.90
N GLU A 212 -12.67 -2.43 -13.96
CA GLU A 212 -12.58 -1.21 -14.78
C GLU A 212 -12.74 -1.53 -16.26
N ASP A 213 -12.06 -2.57 -16.76
CA ASP A 213 -12.19 -3.06 -18.13
C ASP A 213 -13.65 -3.44 -18.43
N THR A 214 -14.25 -4.28 -17.59
CA THR A 214 -15.65 -4.72 -17.77
C THR A 214 -16.64 -3.55 -17.78
N MET A 215 -16.44 -2.57 -16.88
CA MET A 215 -17.27 -1.36 -16.81
C MET A 215 -17.09 -0.46 -18.05
N SER A 216 -15.87 -0.37 -18.59
CA SER A 216 -15.59 0.39 -19.81
C SER A 216 -16.31 -0.21 -21.03
N PHE A 217 -16.19 -1.53 -21.22
CA PHE A 217 -16.91 -2.24 -22.29
C PHE A 217 -18.43 -2.06 -22.18
N ALA A 218 -18.99 -2.17 -20.97
CA ALA A 218 -20.42 -1.99 -20.76
C ALA A 218 -20.89 -0.55 -21.05
N ARG A 219 -20.08 0.47 -20.73
CA ARG A 219 -20.37 1.87 -21.08
C ARG A 219 -20.34 2.10 -22.57
N ASP A 220 -19.35 1.52 -23.26
CA ASP A 220 -19.23 1.62 -24.71
C ASP A 220 -20.45 0.98 -25.40
N ASP A 221 -20.87 -0.21 -24.97
CA ASP A 221 -22.08 -0.87 -25.49
C ASP A 221 -23.35 -0.05 -25.26
N LEU A 222 -23.52 0.54 -24.06
CA LEU A 222 -24.66 1.41 -23.76
C LEU A 222 -24.66 2.68 -24.61
N SER A 223 -23.49 3.28 -24.84
CA SER A 223 -23.35 4.46 -25.69
C SER A 223 -23.70 4.16 -27.15
N GLN A 224 -23.27 3.00 -27.65
CA GLN A 224 -23.62 2.55 -28.99
C GLN A 224 -25.13 2.27 -29.12
N LEU A 225 -25.75 1.67 -28.11
CA LEU A 225 -27.19 1.44 -28.13
C LEU A 225 -27.98 2.76 -28.10
N ALA A 226 -27.55 3.72 -27.28
CA ALA A 226 -28.17 5.05 -27.22
C ALA A 226 -28.10 5.76 -28.59
N SER A 227 -26.93 5.74 -29.26
CA SER A 227 -26.79 6.33 -30.60
C SER A 227 -27.71 5.69 -31.64
N LYS A 228 -27.87 4.35 -31.61
CA LYS A 228 -28.77 3.64 -32.52
C LYS A 228 -30.25 3.99 -32.29
N ILE A 229 -30.64 4.26 -31.04
CA ILE A 229 -32.01 4.67 -30.71
C ILE A 229 -32.26 6.10 -31.20
N GLU A 230 -31.30 7.01 -31.03
CA GLU A 230 -31.39 8.38 -31.55
C GLU A 230 -31.50 8.37 -33.08
N ASP A 231 -30.66 7.59 -33.77
CA ASP A 231 -30.72 7.45 -35.23
C ASP A 231 -32.10 6.94 -35.70
N GLN A 232 -32.69 5.95 -35.00
CA GLN A 232 -34.02 5.44 -35.33
C GLN A 232 -35.13 6.45 -35.07
N GLN A 233 -35.03 7.26 -34.01
CA GLN A 233 -36.01 8.32 -33.74
C GLN A 233 -35.95 9.46 -34.77
N VAL A 234 -34.76 9.81 -35.25
CA VAL A 234 -34.59 10.78 -36.34
C VAL A 234 -35.29 10.29 -37.61
N VAL A 235 -35.03 9.04 -38.03
CA VAL A 235 -35.65 8.45 -39.23
C VAL A 235 -37.18 8.42 -39.12
N LEU A 236 -37.72 8.03 -37.96
CA LEU A 236 -39.18 8.02 -37.74
C LEU A 236 -39.81 9.42 -37.80
N SER A 237 -39.07 10.44 -37.38
CA SER A 237 -39.52 11.84 -37.43
C SER A 237 -39.50 12.44 -38.84
N GLU A 238 -38.60 11.97 -39.71
CA GLU A 238 -38.52 12.36 -41.12
C GLU A 238 -39.64 11.70 -41.94
N MET A 239 -39.95 10.43 -41.69
CA MET A 239 -41.06 9.72 -42.33
C MET A 239 -42.44 10.33 -42.02
N GLY A 240 -42.59 11.01 -40.88
CA GLY A 240 -43.83 11.72 -40.52
C GLY A 240 -44.03 13.05 -41.25
N LYS A 241 -42.99 13.60 -41.88
CA LYS A 241 -43.04 14.90 -42.59
C LYS A 241 -43.30 14.76 -44.09
N GLU A 242 -43.06 13.60 -44.69
CA GLU A 242 -43.33 13.33 -46.11
C GLU A 242 -44.77 12.88 -46.38
N GLY A 243 -45.58 12.67 -45.34
CA GLY A 243 -46.98 12.23 -45.44
C GLY A 243 -48.04 13.33 -45.23
N ALA A 244 -47.66 14.60 -45.14
CA ALA A 244 -48.55 15.75 -44.91
C ALA A 244 -48.62 16.70 -46.11
#